data_AF-A0A329LNW8-F1
#
_entry.id   AF-A0A329LNW8-F1
#
_cell.length_a   1.000
_cell.length_b   1.000
_cell.length_c   1.000
_cell.angle_alpha   90.00
_cell.angle_beta   90.00
_cell.angle_gamma   90.00
#
_symmetry.space_group_name_H-M   'P 1'
#
loop_
_entity.id
_entity.type
_entity.pdbx_description
1 polymer ?
#
loop_
_entity_poly.entity_id
_entity_poly.type
_entity_poly.pdbx_seq_one_letter_code
_entity_poly.pdbx_strand_id
1 'polypeptide(L)'
;MLGVVLTVAAFVTPGAAQADTAYGNFHLVIEGRYDFHTWLWAISRCPGDCLHIQAIPQPNAKAFPYNGDAQLTDGRYSLAVDVPDGLRCGNVYYGPVIPTRDVYSWDATTRSGTLESSFATGCDGAPGGTFSYPFSLARL
;
A
#
# COMPACT_ATOMS: atom_id res chain seq x y z
N MET A 1 -33.25 1.10 -57.22
CA MET A 1 -32.53 1.77 -56.12
C MET A 1 -31.56 0.75 -55.54
N LEU A 2 -30.23 0.93 -55.73
CA LEU A 2 -29.21 0.03 -55.17
C LEU A 2 -28.98 0.43 -53.70
N GLY A 3 -29.24 -0.48 -52.77
CA GLY A 3 -28.94 -0.30 -51.35
C GLY A 3 -27.50 -0.69 -51.05
N VAL A 4 -26.70 0.25 -50.54
CA VAL A 4 -25.35 -0.02 -50.03
C VAL A 4 -25.49 -0.50 -48.59
N VAL A 5 -25.06 -1.72 -48.30
CA VAL A 5 -24.96 -2.27 -46.94
C VAL A 5 -23.60 -1.88 -46.38
N LEU A 6 -23.59 -1.07 -45.34
CA LEU A 6 -22.39 -0.63 -44.63
C LEU A 6 -22.08 -1.63 -43.50
N THR A 7 -21.07 -2.48 -43.68
CA THR A 7 -20.56 -3.37 -42.64
C THR A 7 -19.68 -2.59 -41.66
N VAL A 8 -20.11 -2.50 -40.40
CA VAL A 8 -19.32 -1.93 -39.31
C VAL A 8 -18.31 -2.99 -38.85
N ALA A 9 -17.02 -2.74 -39.11
CA ALA A 9 -15.95 -3.54 -38.52
C ALA A 9 -15.72 -3.10 -37.06
N ALA A 10 -16.05 -3.97 -36.11
CA ALA A 10 -15.72 -3.75 -34.70
C ALA A 10 -14.21 -3.94 -34.50
N PHE A 11 -13.49 -2.86 -34.22
CA PHE A 11 -12.11 -2.92 -33.77
C PHE A 11 -12.07 -3.47 -32.35
N VAL A 12 -11.74 -4.76 -32.20
CA VAL A 12 -11.36 -5.31 -30.91
C VAL A 12 -9.95 -4.81 -30.63
N THR A 13 -9.80 -3.81 -29.76
CA THR A 13 -8.50 -3.48 -29.21
C THR A 13 -8.07 -4.62 -28.28
N PRO A 14 -6.95 -5.32 -28.53
CA PRO A 14 -6.41 -6.22 -27.52
C PRO A 14 -6.13 -5.39 -26.27
N GLY A 15 -6.67 -5.82 -25.13
CA GLY A 15 -6.36 -5.19 -23.85
C GLY A 15 -4.85 -5.15 -23.66
N ALA A 16 -4.32 -4.04 -23.17
CA ALA A 16 -2.90 -3.93 -22.86
C ALA A 16 -2.55 -5.09 -21.90
N ALA A 17 -1.76 -6.04 -22.38
CA ALA A 17 -1.15 -7.04 -21.52
C ALA A 17 -0.19 -6.29 -20.60
N GLN A 18 -0.66 -5.91 -19.42
CA GLN A 18 0.19 -5.34 -18.40
C GLN A 18 1.12 -6.47 -17.94
N ALA A 19 2.37 -6.43 -18.43
CA ALA A 19 3.46 -7.23 -17.90
C ALA A 19 3.86 -6.71 -16.51
N ASP A 20 2.88 -6.57 -15.62
CA ASP A 20 3.06 -5.99 -14.31
C ASP A 20 3.25 -7.12 -13.31
N THR A 21 4.51 -7.32 -12.91
CA THR A 21 4.85 -8.36 -11.95
C THR A 21 4.41 -7.94 -10.55
N ALA A 22 3.78 -8.83 -9.79
CA ALA A 22 3.47 -8.57 -8.38
C ALA A 22 4.74 -8.43 -7.51
N TYR A 23 5.90 -8.84 -8.04
CA TYR A 23 7.21 -8.82 -7.39
C TYR A 23 8.09 -7.68 -7.91
N GLY A 24 9.01 -7.21 -7.08
CA GLY A 24 9.93 -6.12 -7.39
C GLY A 24 10.01 -5.10 -6.25
N ASN A 25 10.65 -3.97 -6.53
CA ASN A 25 10.72 -2.86 -5.60
C ASN A 25 9.66 -1.83 -5.96
N PHE A 26 8.93 -1.36 -4.95
CA PHE A 26 7.86 -0.39 -5.11
C PHE A 26 8.04 0.73 -4.11
N HIS A 27 7.76 1.96 -4.53
CA HIS A 27 7.55 3.05 -3.60
C HIS A 27 6.12 2.97 -3.05
N LEU A 28 6.00 2.94 -1.72
CA LEU A 28 4.72 3.04 -1.02
C LEU A 28 4.34 4.52 -0.90
N VAL A 29 3.37 4.93 -1.71
CA VAL A 29 2.88 6.32 -1.74
C VAL A 29 1.63 6.41 -0.88
N ILE A 30 1.77 6.86 0.37
CA ILE A 30 0.66 7.07 1.30
C ILE A 30 0.26 8.55 1.28
N GLU A 31 -1.03 8.83 1.09
CA GLU A 31 -1.53 10.20 1.08
C GLU A 31 -1.98 10.65 2.47
N GLY A 32 -1.59 11.86 2.88
CA GLY A 32 -2.10 12.51 4.09
C GLY A 32 -1.59 11.97 5.42
N ARG A 33 -0.79 10.90 5.44
CA ARG A 33 -0.14 10.42 6.67
C ARG A 33 0.91 11.41 7.14
N TYR A 34 0.81 11.83 8.40
CA TYR A 34 1.77 12.75 9.00
C TYR A 34 3.07 12.02 9.33
N ASP A 35 3.93 11.90 8.33
CA ASP A 35 5.25 11.33 8.45
C ASP A 35 6.20 12.03 7.47
N PHE A 36 7.49 11.96 7.74
CA PHE A 36 8.53 12.49 6.85
C PHE A 36 9.35 11.38 6.20
N HIS A 37 9.17 10.14 6.66
CA HIS A 37 9.69 8.96 6.01
C HIS A 37 8.75 8.58 4.85
N THR A 38 9.33 7.96 3.83
CA THR A 38 8.61 7.12 2.89
C THR A 38 9.15 5.69 2.97
N TRP A 39 8.47 4.73 2.37
CA TRP A 39 8.87 3.33 2.43
C TRP A 39 9.02 2.79 1.02
N LEU A 40 10.08 2.03 0.81
CA LEU A 40 10.18 1.12 -0.31
C LEU A 40 9.72 -0.25 0.16
N TRP A 41 8.86 -0.89 -0.62
CA TRP A 41 8.50 -2.29 -0.44
C TRP A 41 9.28 -3.14 -1.42
N ALA A 42 10.20 -3.94 -0.90
CA ALA A 42 10.79 -5.05 -1.63
C ALA A 42 9.84 -6.24 -1.53
N ILE A 43 9.19 -6.56 -2.65
CA ILE A 43 8.14 -7.58 -2.72
C ILE A 43 8.70 -8.84 -3.38
N SER A 44 8.57 -9.96 -2.67
CA SER A 44 9.01 -11.29 -3.12
C SER A 44 7.90 -12.33 -2.92
N ARG A 45 8.17 -13.57 -3.32
CA ARG A 45 7.23 -14.69 -3.15
C ARG A 45 7.29 -15.24 -1.73
N CYS A 46 6.14 -15.65 -1.20
CA CYS A 46 6.05 -16.57 -0.07
C CYS A 46 5.34 -17.87 -0.51
N PRO A 47 5.39 -18.94 0.31
CA PRO A 47 4.68 -20.18 -0.01
C PRO A 47 3.15 -19.98 -0.02
N GLY A 48 2.51 -20.26 -1.16
CA GLY A 48 1.06 -20.09 -1.34
C GLY A 48 0.70 -18.81 -2.11
N ASP A 49 -0.56 -18.38 -1.97
CA ASP A 49 -1.09 -17.20 -2.64
C ASP A 49 -0.83 -15.93 -1.79
N CYS A 50 0.43 -15.54 -1.72
CA CYS A 50 0.85 -14.42 -0.88
C CYS A 50 2.08 -13.67 -1.45
N LEU A 51 2.33 -12.49 -0.90
CA LEU A 51 3.52 -11.68 -1.14
C LEU A 51 4.29 -11.48 0.15
N HIS A 52 5.59 -11.78 0.15
CA HIS A 52 6.47 -11.40 1.25
C HIS A 52 6.96 -9.97 1.03
N ILE A 53 6.65 -9.08 1.97
CA ILE A 53 6.98 -7.65 1.90
C ILE A 53 8.07 -7.36 2.91
N GLN A 54 9.15 -6.73 2.45
CA GLN A 54 10.12 -6.06 3.30
C GLN A 54 10.04 -4.56 3.08
N ALA A 55 9.70 -3.82 4.12
CA ALA A 55 9.57 -2.37 4.08
C ALA A 55 10.86 -1.69 4.56
N ILE A 56 11.42 -0.89 3.67
CA ILE A 56 12.71 -0.23 3.82
C ILE A 56 12.44 1.28 3.90
N PRO A 57 12.67 1.92 5.06
CA PRO A 57 12.39 3.33 5.21
C PRO A 57 13.39 4.22 4.47
N GLN A 58 12.92 5.36 3.97
CA GLN A 58 13.68 6.38 3.25
C GLN A 58 13.28 7.78 3.77
N PRO A 59 14.17 8.52 4.47
CA PRO A 59 15.41 8.04 5.09
C PRO A 59 15.13 7.05 6.24
N ASN A 60 16.14 6.43 6.84
CA ASN A 60 15.97 5.56 8.02
C ASN A 60 16.01 6.35 9.36
N ALA A 61 15.58 7.61 9.38
CA ALA A 61 15.82 8.56 10.49
C ALA A 61 14.94 8.29 11.73
N LYS A 62 15.19 7.16 12.40
CA LYS A 62 14.37 6.53 13.46
C LYS A 62 13.06 5.92 12.94
N ALA A 63 12.98 5.65 11.64
CA ALA A 63 11.90 4.84 11.09
C ALA A 63 12.04 3.38 11.52
N PHE A 64 10.93 2.69 11.74
CA PHE A 64 10.96 1.26 12.00
C PHE A 64 10.79 0.46 10.70
N PRO A 65 11.76 -0.37 10.28
CA PRO A 65 11.55 -1.31 9.19
C PRO A 65 10.61 -2.43 9.65
N TYR A 66 9.75 -2.89 8.75
CA TYR A 66 8.83 -4.00 9.02
C TYR A 66 8.83 -5.01 7.87
N ASN A 67 8.33 -6.20 8.13
CA ASN A 67 8.11 -7.21 7.11
C ASN A 67 6.90 -8.07 7.46
N GLY A 68 6.36 -8.76 6.46
CA GLY A 68 5.29 -9.73 6.65
C GLY A 68 4.75 -10.28 5.34
N ASP A 69 3.93 -11.31 5.46
CA ASP A 69 3.31 -11.97 4.31
C ASP A 69 1.90 -11.41 4.10
N ALA A 70 1.71 -10.75 2.96
CA ALA A 70 0.41 -10.28 2.53
C ALA A 70 -0.37 -11.40 1.84
N GLN A 71 -1.51 -11.77 2.40
CA GLN A 71 -2.34 -12.85 1.86
C GLN A 71 -3.24 -12.34 0.74
N LEU A 72 -3.39 -13.10 -0.33
CA LEU A 72 -4.30 -12.81 -1.44
C LEU A 72 -5.67 -13.47 -1.21
N THR A 73 -6.72 -12.67 -1.18
CA THR A 73 -8.11 -13.15 -1.15
C THR A 73 -8.95 -12.30 -2.11
N ASP A 74 -9.68 -12.94 -3.01
CA ASP A 74 -10.61 -12.28 -3.95
C ASP A 74 -9.98 -11.11 -4.73
N GLY A 75 -8.74 -11.28 -5.19
CA GLY A 75 -8.02 -10.27 -5.97
C GLY A 75 -7.46 -9.11 -5.15
N ARG A 76 -7.57 -9.12 -3.82
CA ARG A 76 -6.95 -8.13 -2.93
C ARG A 76 -5.95 -8.75 -2.00
N TYR A 77 -4.83 -8.06 -1.81
CA TYR A 77 -3.86 -8.42 -0.78
C TYR A 77 -4.21 -7.75 0.55
N SER A 78 -3.83 -8.39 1.65
CA SER A 78 -3.92 -7.82 2.99
C SER A 78 -2.65 -8.13 3.80
N LEU A 79 -2.00 -7.09 4.33
CA LEU A 79 -0.82 -7.16 5.20
C LEU A 79 -1.15 -6.49 6.53
N ALA A 80 -0.90 -7.16 7.64
CA ALA A 80 -1.00 -6.57 8.98
C ALA A 80 0.37 -6.60 9.68
N VAL A 81 0.82 -5.43 10.15
CA VAL A 81 2.12 -5.26 10.83
C VAL A 81 1.98 -4.37 12.05
N ASP A 82 2.84 -4.56 13.03
CA ASP A 82 2.98 -3.65 14.17
C ASP A 82 4.08 -2.64 13.86
N VAL A 83 3.77 -1.35 13.97
CA VAL A 83 4.69 -0.24 13.63
C VAL A 83 4.93 0.59 14.90
N PRO A 84 6.05 0.37 15.61
CA PRO A 84 6.35 1.05 16.88
C PRO A 84 6.40 2.57 16.80
N ASP A 85 6.68 3.14 15.63
CA ASP A 85 6.72 4.57 15.35
C ASP A 85 5.54 5.05 14.49
N GLY A 86 4.43 4.30 14.49
CA GLY A 86 3.35 4.43 13.52
C GLY A 86 2.55 5.73 13.57
N LEU A 87 2.32 6.30 14.74
CA LEU A 87 1.69 7.61 14.88
C LEU A 87 2.69 8.60 15.47
N ARG A 88 2.93 9.71 14.78
CA ARG A 88 3.85 10.77 15.18
C ARG A 88 3.07 11.96 15.74
N CYS A 89 3.47 12.43 16.91
CA CYS A 89 2.78 13.49 17.63
C CYS A 89 3.64 14.75 17.73
N GLY A 90 3.02 15.92 17.56
CA GLY A 90 3.73 17.21 17.64
C GLY A 90 4.79 17.35 16.54
N ASN A 91 6.05 17.57 16.93
CA ASN A 91 7.14 17.66 15.95
C ASN A 91 7.45 16.28 15.35
N VAL A 92 7.32 16.15 14.03
CA VAL A 92 7.48 14.85 13.34
C VAL A 92 8.85 14.16 13.54
N TYR A 93 9.92 14.91 13.80
CA TYR A 93 11.30 14.39 13.97
C TYR A 93 11.64 14.02 15.42
N TYR A 94 11.19 14.83 16.38
CA TYR A 94 11.63 14.75 17.79
C TYR A 94 10.49 14.53 18.78
N GLY A 95 9.25 14.62 18.32
CA GLY A 95 8.06 14.41 19.13
C GLY A 95 7.86 12.94 19.51
N PRO A 96 6.93 12.68 20.44
CA PRO A 96 6.61 11.32 20.84
C PRO A 96 6.00 10.54 19.67
N VAL A 97 6.22 9.24 19.71
CA VAL A 97 5.60 8.29 18.79
C VAL A 97 4.72 7.32 19.56
N ILE A 98 3.68 6.85 18.90
CA ILE A 98 2.71 5.91 19.43
C ILE A 98 2.72 4.68 18.53
N PRO A 99 2.87 3.46 19.10
CA PRO A 99 2.79 2.24 18.33
C PRO A 99 1.42 2.06 17.68
N THR A 100 1.41 1.61 16.43
CA THR A 100 0.17 1.30 15.71
C THR A 100 0.15 -0.17 15.26
N ARG A 101 -1.06 -0.67 15.05
CA ARG A 101 -1.34 -1.84 14.21
C ARG A 101 -1.79 -1.33 12.85
N ASP A 102 -0.95 -1.54 11.85
CA ASP A 102 -1.20 -1.10 10.48
C ASP A 102 -1.71 -2.26 9.64
N VAL A 103 -2.85 -2.08 9.00
CA VAL A 103 -3.46 -3.03 8.06
C VAL A 103 -3.53 -2.39 6.68
N TYR A 104 -2.72 -2.89 5.76
CA TYR A 104 -2.71 -2.49 4.37
C TYR A 104 -3.58 -3.44 3.57
N SER A 105 -4.53 -2.92 2.78
CA SER A 105 -5.28 -3.72 1.82
C SER A 105 -5.39 -3.06 0.46
N TRP A 106 -4.96 -3.75 -0.59
CA TRP A 106 -4.89 -3.21 -1.95
C TRP A 106 -5.33 -4.21 -3.00
N ASP A 107 -5.80 -3.68 -4.13
CA ASP A 107 -6.16 -4.48 -5.30
C ASP A 107 -4.90 -4.97 -6.03
N ALA A 108 -4.88 -6.24 -6.39
CA ALA A 108 -3.71 -6.90 -6.99
C ALA A 108 -3.37 -6.38 -8.39
N THR A 109 -4.33 -5.79 -9.11
CA THR A 109 -4.16 -5.32 -10.49
C THR A 109 -3.75 -3.85 -10.51
N THR A 110 -4.50 -3.00 -9.83
CA THR A 110 -4.31 -1.54 -9.81
C THR A 110 -3.23 -1.10 -8.82
N ARG A 111 -2.91 -1.93 -7.83
CA ARG A 111 -1.99 -1.63 -6.72
C ARG A 111 -2.35 -0.41 -5.89
N SER A 112 -3.63 -0.06 -5.89
CA SER A 112 -4.20 1.00 -5.05
C SER A 112 -4.97 0.38 -3.89
N GLY A 113 -4.91 1.02 -2.73
CA GLY A 113 -5.45 0.48 -1.50
C GLY A 113 -5.61 1.49 -0.38
N THR A 114 -5.86 0.95 0.80
CA THR A 114 -6.06 1.70 2.04
C THR A 114 -5.20 1.12 3.14
N LEU A 115 -4.55 1.99 3.90
CA LEU A 115 -3.88 1.71 5.17
C LEU A 115 -4.84 2.12 6.29
N GLU A 116 -5.24 1.16 7.12
CA GLU A 116 -5.89 1.40 8.40
C GLU A 116 -4.86 1.30 9.52
N SER A 117 -4.56 2.41 10.18
CA SER A 117 -3.55 2.52 11.24
C SER A 117 -4.23 2.72 12.59
N SER A 118 -4.22 1.69 13.43
CA SER A 118 -4.95 1.66 14.71
C SER A 118 -4.01 1.80 15.90
N PHE A 119 -4.41 2.57 16.91
CA PHE A 119 -3.61 2.83 18.12
C PHE A 119 -4.50 2.84 19.37
N ALA A 120 -3.96 2.35 20.49
CA ALA A 120 -4.71 2.24 21.75
C ALA A 120 -4.88 3.58 22.49
N THR A 121 -4.00 4.54 22.25
CA THR A 121 -4.02 5.89 22.85
C THR A 121 -3.49 6.86 21.81
N GLY A 122 -4.11 8.02 21.67
CA GLY A 122 -3.69 9.08 20.75
C GLY A 122 -2.67 10.04 21.36
N CYS A 123 -2.27 11.03 20.58
CA CYS A 123 -1.36 12.09 21.02
C CYS A 123 -1.88 12.80 22.27
N ASP A 124 -0.96 13.18 23.17
CA ASP A 124 -1.25 13.91 24.41
C ASP A 124 -2.28 13.22 25.33
N GLY A 125 -2.38 11.89 25.24
CA GLY A 125 -3.32 11.08 26.05
C GLY A 125 -4.76 11.08 25.52
N ALA A 126 -4.98 11.55 24.29
CA ALA A 126 -6.27 11.41 23.63
C ALA A 126 -6.72 9.93 23.53
N PRO A 127 -8.02 9.65 23.37
CA PRO A 127 -8.50 8.30 23.13
C PRO A 127 -7.83 7.63 21.93
N GLY A 128 -7.73 6.29 21.98
CA GLY A 128 -7.32 5.49 20.83
C GLY A 128 -8.30 5.58 19.66
N GLY A 129 -7.87 5.10 18.50
CA GLY A 129 -8.67 5.14 17.29
C GLY A 129 -7.96 4.50 16.11
N THR A 130 -8.55 4.68 14.93
CA THR A 130 -7.99 4.22 13.66
C THR A 130 -8.01 5.37 12.67
N PHE A 131 -6.89 5.60 12.00
CA PHE A 131 -6.78 6.50 10.86
C PHE A 131 -6.71 5.70 9.57
N SER A 132 -7.41 6.19 8.55
CA SER A 132 -7.48 5.58 7.22
C SER A 132 -6.78 6.47 6.21
N TYR A 133 -5.83 5.90 5.46
CA TYR A 133 -5.05 6.60 4.44
C TYR A 133 -5.13 5.86 3.11
N PRO A 134 -5.48 6.52 2.00
CA PRO A 134 -5.32 5.91 0.69
C PRO A 134 -3.83 5.79 0.36
N PHE A 135 -3.46 4.74 -0.36
CA PHE A 135 -2.11 4.56 -0.86
C PHE A 135 -2.09 3.89 -2.24
N SER A 136 -0.95 4.00 -2.92
CA SER A 136 -0.65 3.23 -4.12
C SER A 136 0.80 2.71 -4.09
N LEU A 137 1.07 1.64 -4.86
CA LEU A 137 2.42 1.13 -5.07
C LEU A 137 2.91 1.54 -6.46
N ALA A 138 3.90 2.44 -6.49
CA ALA A 138 4.56 2.85 -7.72
C ALA A 138 5.83 2.02 -7.94
N ARG A 139 5.94 1.37 -9.10
CA ARG A 139 7.09 0.52 -9.42
C ARG A 139 8.36 1.36 -9.59
N LEU A 140 9.49 0.86 -9.07
CA LEU A 140 10.83 1.43 -9.26
C LEU A 140 11.58 0.80 -10.45
#